data_AF-A0AAV0MJX1-F1
#
_entry.id   AF-A0AAV0MJX1-F1
#
_cell.length_a   1.000
_cell.length_b   1.000
_cell.length_c   1.000
_cell.angle_alpha   90.00
_cell.angle_beta   90.00
_cell.angle_gamma   90.00
#
_symmetry.space_group_name_H-M   'P 1'
#
loop_
_entity.id
_entity.type
_entity.pdbx_description
1 polymer ?
#
loop_
_entity_poly.entity_id
_entity_poly.type
_entity_poly.pdbx_seq_one_letter_code
_entity_poly.pdbx_strand_id
1 'polypeptide(L)'
;MALIHLLFFVARILRAVRIAARLEFRFSKDTARYVKNLSGSVSRLDKTRIMMEMNYMLAYGSAEASLRLLWKFGLLEILLPIQASYFVQNGFRRRDTRSNMLLSLFSRLDKLVAPDKPCHSSLWVGMLAFHKALSDNPRDPMVVATFCLAVHNGGDTSEAVKIAKRITKPHDKSYHELLEPQLLDSRALVNEVMNLSASVKQELSRMTDEYYVSKAMAKYPKAPYSDMVFIPLALYLRVRRIFECVGEGKERGFVAKQGRKINHELLSIGSLHEVRHTFARVVFDTVYPLNQKY
;
A
#
# COMPACT_ATOMS: atom_id res chain seq x y z
N MET A 1 -34.36 -6.35 14.58
CA MET A 1 -34.33 -4.94 14.10
C MET A 1 -33.18 -4.10 14.67
N ALA A 2 -32.85 -4.14 15.97
CA ALA A 2 -31.76 -3.34 16.55
C ALA A 2 -30.36 -3.63 15.95
N LEU A 3 -30.06 -4.89 15.60
CA LEU A 3 -28.79 -5.28 14.99
C LEU A 3 -28.58 -4.67 13.59
N ILE A 4 -29.66 -4.56 12.80
CA ILE A 4 -29.65 -3.96 11.45
C ILE A 4 -29.43 -2.45 11.56
N HIS A 5 -30.13 -1.78 12.49
CA HIS A 5 -29.91 -0.35 12.76
C HIS A 5 -28.48 -0.05 13.24
N LEU A 6 -27.91 -0.92 14.08
CA LEU A 6 -26.53 -0.79 14.53
C LEU A 6 -25.55 -0.94 13.35
N LEU A 7 -25.70 -1.97 12.51
CA LEU A 7 -24.85 -2.20 11.32
C LEU A 7 -24.90 -1.03 10.32
N PHE A 8 -26.09 -0.44 10.10
CA PHE A 8 -26.23 0.78 9.30
C PHE A 8 -25.43 1.95 9.89
N PHE A 9 -25.36 2.06 11.22
CA PHE A 9 -24.61 3.11 11.90
C PHE A 9 -23.09 2.88 11.86
N VAL A 10 -22.63 1.63 11.96
CA VAL A 10 -21.19 1.31 11.91
C VAL A 10 -20.59 1.61 10.53
N ALA A 11 -21.30 1.29 9.45
CA ALA A 11 -20.86 1.66 8.09
C ALA A 11 -20.75 3.18 7.90
N ARG A 12 -21.51 3.98 8.66
CA ARG A 12 -21.40 5.45 8.63
C ARG A 12 -20.07 5.95 9.20
N ILE A 13 -19.41 5.20 10.08
CA ILE A 13 -18.11 5.58 10.64
C ILE A 13 -17.05 5.62 9.53
N LEU A 14 -16.94 4.51 8.77
CA LEU A 14 -15.99 4.44 7.65
C LEU A 14 -16.34 5.48 6.58
N ARG A 15 -17.62 5.63 6.25
CA ARG A 15 -18.06 6.66 5.31
C ARG A 15 -17.71 8.07 5.77
N ALA A 16 -17.93 8.39 7.03
CA ALA A 16 -17.60 9.69 7.59
C ALA A 16 -16.10 9.96 7.49
N VAL A 17 -15.27 8.99 7.86
CA VAL A 17 -13.80 9.08 7.73
C VAL A 17 -13.40 9.31 6.27
N ARG A 18 -13.99 8.57 5.33
CA ARG A 18 -13.73 8.73 3.90
C ARG A 18 -14.06 10.14 3.41
N ILE A 19 -15.23 10.67 3.76
CA ILE A 19 -15.65 12.01 3.33
C ILE A 19 -14.74 13.07 3.98
N ALA A 20 -14.38 12.90 5.26
CA ALA A 20 -13.46 13.80 5.95
C ALA A 20 -12.07 13.80 5.33
N ALA A 21 -11.55 12.64 4.93
CA ALA A 21 -10.27 12.55 4.23
C ALA A 21 -10.31 13.27 2.87
N ARG A 22 -11.40 13.09 2.11
CA ARG A 22 -11.54 13.63 0.76
C ARG A 22 -11.76 15.14 0.71
N LEU A 23 -12.53 15.68 1.66
CA LEU A 23 -12.87 17.10 1.72
C LEU A 23 -11.97 17.87 2.69
N GLU A 24 -10.98 17.20 3.30
CA GLU A 24 -10.05 17.75 4.29
C GLU A 24 -10.72 18.45 5.50
N PHE A 25 -11.98 18.13 5.79
CA PHE A 25 -12.69 18.74 6.91
C PHE A 25 -12.35 18.05 8.24
N ARG A 26 -12.45 18.81 9.32
CA ARG A 26 -12.22 18.33 10.69
C ARG A 26 -13.54 17.98 11.35
N PHE A 27 -13.63 16.79 11.94
CA PHE A 27 -14.73 16.47 12.83
C PHE A 27 -14.78 17.42 14.03
N SER A 28 -16.00 17.78 14.46
CA SER A 28 -16.21 18.43 15.75
C SER A 28 -15.68 17.53 16.89
N LYS A 29 -15.41 18.12 18.06
CA LYS A 29 -14.91 17.38 19.22
C LYS A 29 -15.84 16.23 19.61
N ASP A 30 -17.15 16.45 19.54
CA ASP A 30 -18.16 15.45 19.90
C ASP A 30 -18.23 14.33 18.87
N THR A 31 -18.31 14.64 17.58
CA THR A 31 -18.30 13.62 16.51
C THR A 31 -17.01 12.79 16.53
N ALA A 32 -15.86 13.43 16.75
CA ALA A 32 -14.58 12.75 16.89
C ALA A 32 -14.58 11.76 18.07
N ARG A 33 -15.22 12.12 19.19
CA ARG A 33 -15.37 11.25 20.36
C ARG A 33 -16.27 10.05 20.03
N TYR A 34 -17.39 10.27 19.37
CA TYR A 34 -18.29 9.18 18.93
C TYR A 34 -17.60 8.21 17.98
N VAL A 35 -16.87 8.71 16.97
CA VAL A 35 -16.10 7.89 16.03
C VAL A 35 -15.09 7.02 16.77
N LYS A 36 -14.37 7.60 17.75
CA LYS A 36 -13.39 6.85 18.55
C LYS A 36 -14.05 5.80 19.44
N ASN A 37 -15.14 6.14 20.11
CA ASN A 37 -15.82 5.23 21.05
C ASN A 37 -16.48 4.05 20.34
N LEU A 38 -16.91 4.23 19.09
CA LEU A 38 -17.56 3.21 18.30
C LEU A 38 -16.62 2.48 17.34
N SER A 39 -15.32 2.79 17.33
CA SER A 39 -14.35 2.17 16.41
C SER A 39 -14.34 0.65 16.52
N GLY A 40 -14.44 0.11 17.74
CA GLY A 40 -14.50 -1.34 17.99
C GLY A 40 -15.70 -2.03 17.36
N SER A 41 -16.78 -1.32 17.04
CA SER A 41 -17.95 -1.91 16.37
C SER A 41 -17.70 -2.25 14.90
N VAL A 42 -16.65 -1.68 14.29
CA VAL A 42 -16.27 -1.90 12.89
C VAL A 42 -15.89 -3.36 12.62
N SER A 43 -15.39 -4.09 13.62
CA SER A 43 -15.10 -5.52 13.48
C SER A 43 -16.34 -6.37 13.20
N ARG A 44 -17.55 -5.86 13.49
CA ARG A 44 -18.82 -6.55 13.25
C ARG A 44 -19.39 -6.30 11.84
N LEU A 45 -18.79 -5.43 11.04
CA LEU A 45 -19.21 -5.22 9.66
C LEU A 45 -18.84 -6.43 8.81
N ASP A 46 -19.67 -6.71 7.81
CA ASP A 46 -19.35 -7.74 6.85
C ASP A 46 -18.07 -7.36 6.05
N LYS A 47 -17.25 -8.38 5.77
CA LYS A 47 -15.96 -8.21 5.08
C LYS A 47 -16.12 -7.52 3.71
N THR A 48 -17.26 -7.70 3.03
CA THR A 48 -17.52 -7.09 1.72
C THR A 48 -17.74 -5.58 1.82
N ARG A 49 -18.47 -5.11 2.84
CA ARG A 49 -18.67 -3.70 3.16
C ARG A 49 -17.37 -3.03 3.58
N ILE A 50 -16.56 -3.72 4.39
CA ILE A 50 -15.23 -3.23 4.77
C ILE A 50 -14.38 -3.05 3.51
N MET A 51 -14.27 -4.08 2.66
CA MET A 51 -13.52 -4.00 1.41
C MET A 51 -14.00 -2.84 0.53
N MET A 52 -15.30 -2.65 0.41
CA MET A 52 -15.90 -1.56 -0.36
C MET A 52 -15.51 -0.17 0.17
N GLU A 53 -15.69 0.09 1.47
CA GLU A 53 -15.34 1.39 2.07
C GLU A 53 -13.82 1.64 2.04
N MET A 54 -13.00 0.60 2.28
CA MET A 54 -11.54 0.67 2.15
C MET A 54 -11.12 0.99 0.71
N ASN A 55 -11.74 0.36 -0.29
CA ASN A 55 -11.47 0.67 -1.69
C ASN A 55 -11.81 2.12 -2.01
N TYR A 56 -12.95 2.63 -1.53
CA TYR A 56 -13.32 4.03 -1.73
C TYR A 56 -12.39 5.03 -1.05
N MET A 57 -11.71 4.63 0.04
CA MET A 57 -10.70 5.45 0.71
C MET A 57 -9.37 5.47 -0.05
N LEU A 58 -8.91 4.30 -0.50
CA LEU A 58 -7.54 4.09 -0.98
C LEU A 58 -7.36 4.20 -2.49
N ALA A 59 -8.44 4.09 -3.29
CA ALA A 59 -8.35 4.06 -4.74
C ALA A 59 -8.79 5.35 -5.46
N TYR A 60 -9.31 6.34 -4.71
CA TYR A 60 -10.04 7.50 -5.25
C TYR A 60 -9.40 8.85 -4.89
N GLY A 61 -8.08 8.90 -4.72
CA GLY A 61 -7.32 10.16 -4.58
C GLY A 61 -7.36 10.80 -3.18
N SER A 62 -7.53 10.00 -2.14
CA SER A 62 -7.57 10.47 -0.74
C SER A 62 -6.98 9.44 0.24
N ALA A 63 -6.10 8.58 -0.25
CA ALA A 63 -5.61 7.40 0.45
C ALA A 63 -4.71 7.76 1.64
N GLU A 64 -3.77 8.69 1.44
CA GLU A 64 -2.85 9.14 2.48
C GLU A 64 -3.61 9.77 3.67
N ALA A 65 -4.51 10.71 3.37
CA ALA A 65 -5.37 11.34 4.35
C ALA A 65 -6.28 10.32 5.05
N SER A 66 -6.79 9.33 4.32
CA SER A 66 -7.61 8.25 4.88
C SER A 66 -6.82 7.41 5.88
N LEU A 67 -5.59 6.99 5.54
CA LEU A 67 -4.72 6.24 6.45
C LEU A 67 -4.42 7.02 7.73
N ARG A 68 -4.16 8.33 7.62
CA ARG A 68 -3.98 9.20 8.79
C ARG A 68 -5.21 9.26 9.68
N LEU A 69 -6.40 9.41 9.10
CA LEU A 69 -7.64 9.46 9.88
C LEU A 69 -7.98 8.11 10.51
N LEU A 70 -7.80 7.01 9.78
CA LEU A 70 -7.94 5.66 10.32
C LEU A 70 -7.00 5.45 11.52
N TRP A 71 -5.74 5.92 11.41
CA TRP A 71 -4.79 5.87 12.50
C TRP A 71 -5.22 6.74 13.69
N LYS A 72 -5.59 7.99 13.44
CA LYS A 72 -6.03 8.97 14.45
C LYS A 72 -7.18 8.45 15.31
N PHE A 73 -8.11 7.72 14.72
CA PHE A 73 -9.31 7.21 15.38
C PHE A 73 -9.22 5.76 15.87
N GLY A 74 -8.08 5.08 15.70
CA GLY A 74 -7.91 3.69 16.13
C GLY A 74 -8.57 2.65 15.23
N LEU A 75 -9.01 3.07 14.03
CA LEU A 75 -9.62 2.18 13.05
C LEU A 75 -8.57 1.37 12.29
N LEU A 76 -7.37 1.93 12.10
CA LEU A 76 -6.29 1.25 11.38
C LEU A 76 -5.86 -0.04 12.08
N GLU A 77 -5.88 -0.08 13.42
CA GLU A 77 -5.53 -1.27 14.22
C GLU A 77 -6.54 -2.40 14.07
N ILE A 78 -7.77 -2.07 13.66
CA ILE A 78 -8.81 -3.05 13.41
C ILE A 78 -8.74 -3.48 11.95
N LEU A 79 -8.69 -2.53 11.02
CA LEU A 79 -8.81 -2.78 9.59
C LEU A 79 -7.52 -3.26 8.92
N LEU A 80 -6.39 -2.67 9.28
CA LEU A 80 -5.07 -2.97 8.69
C LEU A 80 -4.02 -3.14 9.82
N PRO A 81 -4.13 -4.18 10.67
CA PRO A 81 -3.29 -4.33 11.85
C PRO A 81 -1.79 -4.40 11.52
N ILE A 82 -1.44 -4.99 10.38
CA ILE A 82 -0.06 -5.09 9.89
C ILE A 82 0.53 -3.69 9.65
N GLN A 83 -0.23 -2.78 9.05
CA GLN A 83 0.19 -1.40 8.79
C GLN A 83 0.13 -0.55 10.06
N ALA A 84 -0.83 -0.80 10.95
CA ALA A 84 -0.87 -0.16 12.25
C ALA A 84 0.39 -0.49 13.08
N SER A 85 0.86 -1.73 13.03
CA SER A 85 2.08 -2.14 13.76
C SER A 85 3.31 -1.37 13.26
N TYR A 86 3.42 -1.13 11.96
CA TYR A 86 4.46 -0.29 11.37
C TYR A 86 4.45 1.15 11.92
N PHE A 87 3.26 1.77 12.05
CA PHE A 87 3.15 3.11 12.65
C PHE A 87 3.61 3.12 14.11
N VAL A 88 3.27 2.08 14.88
CA VAL A 88 3.71 2.01 16.28
C VAL A 88 5.21 1.78 16.39
N GLN A 89 5.78 0.85 15.62
CA GLN A 89 7.21 0.54 15.61
C GLN A 89 8.07 1.77 15.30
N ASN A 90 7.59 2.61 14.38
CA ASN A 90 8.27 3.86 14.00
C ASN A 90 7.92 5.07 14.87
N GLY A 91 7.24 4.87 16.01
CA GLY A 91 6.88 5.95 16.93
C GLY A 91 5.93 6.99 16.32
N PHE A 92 5.15 6.63 15.31
CA PHE A 92 4.25 7.52 14.59
C PHE A 92 3.00 7.82 15.41
N ARG A 93 2.92 9.04 15.96
CA ARG A 93 1.84 9.44 16.89
C ARG A 93 0.50 9.57 16.16
N ARG A 94 -0.62 9.45 16.88
CA ARG A 94 -2.00 9.51 16.32
C ARG A 94 -2.34 10.81 15.57
N ARG A 95 -1.62 11.90 15.87
CA ARG A 95 -1.79 13.22 15.24
C ARG A 95 -0.49 13.73 14.63
N ASP A 96 0.41 12.81 14.30
CA ASP A 96 1.68 13.14 13.70
C ASP A 96 1.46 13.73 12.30
N THR A 97 2.23 14.78 11.99
CA THR A 97 2.21 15.48 10.70
C THR A 97 3.36 15.04 9.81
N ARG A 98 4.35 14.32 10.35
CA ARG A 98 5.46 13.76 9.56
C ARG A 98 4.95 12.78 8.51
N SER A 99 5.77 12.52 7.50
CA SER A 99 5.55 11.43 6.55
C SER A 99 6.43 10.24 6.89
N ASN A 100 6.14 9.12 6.26
CA ASN A 100 6.93 7.88 6.26
C ASN A 100 6.72 7.20 4.90
N MET A 101 7.42 6.09 4.61
CA MET A 101 7.37 5.52 3.25
C MET A 101 5.97 5.09 2.86
N LEU A 102 5.20 4.48 3.77
CA LEU A 102 3.80 4.09 3.53
C LEU A 102 2.96 5.30 3.09
N LEU A 103 2.98 6.37 3.88
CA LEU A 103 2.19 7.58 3.59
C LEU A 103 2.68 8.27 2.32
N SER A 104 3.99 8.28 2.07
CA SER A 104 4.57 8.82 0.83
C SER A 104 4.10 8.05 -0.40
N LEU A 105 4.12 6.70 -0.36
CA LEU A 105 3.60 5.85 -1.45
C LEU A 105 2.14 6.20 -1.79
N PHE A 106 1.29 6.30 -0.77
CA PHE A 106 -0.11 6.65 -0.97
C PHE A 106 -0.33 8.10 -1.39
N SER A 107 0.49 9.05 -0.92
CA SER A 107 0.48 10.43 -1.41
C SER A 107 0.89 10.52 -2.89
N ARG A 108 1.81 9.67 -3.35
CA ARG A 108 2.15 9.56 -4.78
C ARG A 108 0.99 8.97 -5.57
N LEU A 109 0.35 7.91 -5.06
CA LEU A 109 -0.84 7.35 -5.69
C LEU A 109 -1.96 8.39 -5.81
N ASP A 110 -2.21 9.17 -4.77
CA ASP A 110 -3.28 10.18 -4.74
C ASP A 110 -3.11 11.26 -5.83
N LYS A 111 -1.89 11.50 -6.32
CA LYS A 111 -1.62 12.41 -7.45
C LYS A 111 -1.93 11.79 -8.81
N LEU A 112 -2.16 10.48 -8.87
CA LEU A 112 -2.37 9.70 -10.09
C LEU A 112 -3.81 9.19 -10.23
N VAL A 113 -4.63 9.33 -9.20
CA VAL A 113 -6.03 8.89 -9.22
C VAL A 113 -6.93 10.01 -8.71
N ALA A 114 -8.21 9.95 -9.08
CA ALA A 114 -9.21 10.92 -8.68
C ALA A 114 -10.57 10.22 -8.49
N PRO A 115 -11.58 10.90 -7.90
CA PRO A 115 -12.90 10.29 -7.72
C PRO A 115 -13.55 9.76 -9.00
N ASP A 116 -13.35 10.45 -10.13
CA ASP A 116 -13.81 10.09 -11.47
C ASP A 116 -12.86 9.13 -12.21
N LYS A 117 -11.65 8.92 -11.67
CA LYS A 117 -10.56 8.15 -12.27
C LYS A 117 -9.89 7.25 -11.22
N PRO A 118 -10.62 6.29 -10.64
CA PRO A 118 -10.07 5.44 -9.58
C PRO A 118 -9.09 4.41 -10.12
N CYS A 119 -8.28 3.82 -9.22
CA CYS A 119 -7.55 2.61 -9.53
C CYS A 119 -8.27 1.34 -9.05
N HIS A 120 -7.91 0.20 -9.65
CA HIS A 120 -8.37 -1.09 -9.16
C HIS A 120 -7.71 -1.43 -7.82
N SER A 121 -8.45 -2.16 -6.95
CA SER A 121 -8.01 -2.46 -5.60
C SER A 121 -6.71 -3.26 -5.51
N SER A 122 -6.38 -4.01 -6.56
CA SER A 122 -5.14 -4.79 -6.63
C SER A 122 -3.89 -3.90 -6.55
N LEU A 123 -3.97 -2.64 -7.00
CA LEU A 123 -2.83 -1.73 -6.93
C LEU A 123 -2.49 -1.38 -5.47
N TRP A 124 -3.46 -0.87 -4.70
CA TRP A 124 -3.18 -0.46 -3.33
C TRP A 124 -2.91 -1.66 -2.40
N VAL A 125 -3.54 -2.81 -2.60
CA VAL A 125 -3.19 -4.04 -1.86
C VAL A 125 -1.75 -4.47 -2.17
N GLY A 126 -1.35 -4.42 -3.44
CA GLY A 126 0.03 -4.69 -3.84
C GLY A 126 1.04 -3.72 -3.22
N MET A 127 0.70 -2.43 -3.14
CA MET A 127 1.52 -1.42 -2.47
C MET A 127 1.67 -1.69 -0.97
N LEU A 128 0.61 -2.15 -0.29
CA LEU A 128 0.67 -2.51 1.13
C LEU A 128 1.62 -3.68 1.39
N ALA A 129 1.51 -4.74 0.58
CA ALA A 129 2.40 -5.90 0.68
C ALA A 129 3.86 -5.53 0.36
N PHE A 130 4.06 -4.74 -0.70
CA PHE A 130 5.37 -4.22 -1.08
C PHE A 130 6.01 -3.39 0.04
N HIS A 131 5.28 -2.42 0.58
CA HIS A 131 5.77 -1.61 1.69
C HIS A 131 6.13 -2.46 2.90
N LYS A 132 5.27 -3.42 3.26
CA LYS A 132 5.53 -4.28 4.43
C LYS A 132 6.78 -5.13 4.23
N ALA A 133 7.02 -5.65 3.02
CA ALA A 133 8.22 -6.41 2.71
C ALA A 133 9.50 -5.58 2.90
N LEU A 134 9.49 -4.30 2.52
CA LEU A 134 10.62 -3.40 2.74
C LEU A 134 10.76 -2.96 4.19
N SER A 135 9.65 -2.76 4.90
CA SER A 135 9.68 -2.44 6.34
C SER A 135 10.26 -3.57 7.17
N ASP A 136 10.00 -4.84 6.82
CA ASP A 136 10.52 -5.99 7.55
C ASP A 136 11.95 -6.35 7.16
N ASN A 137 12.30 -6.12 5.89
CA ASN A 137 13.65 -6.33 5.38
C ASN A 137 14.04 -5.18 4.45
N PRO A 138 14.63 -4.10 5.01
CA PRO A 138 15.10 -2.95 4.24
C PRO A 138 16.01 -3.37 3.09
N ARG A 139 15.90 -2.68 1.96
CA ARG A 139 16.63 -3.03 0.73
C ARG A 139 17.46 -1.87 0.21
N ASP A 140 18.48 -2.21 -0.54
CA ASP A 140 19.20 -1.24 -1.35
C ASP A 140 18.23 -0.53 -2.33
N PRO A 141 18.27 0.80 -2.46
CA PRO A 141 17.44 1.55 -3.41
C PRO A 141 17.53 1.03 -4.86
N MET A 142 18.70 0.56 -5.28
CA MET A 142 18.94 -0.05 -6.60
C MET A 142 18.18 -1.37 -6.77
N VAL A 143 18.08 -2.19 -5.70
CA VAL A 143 17.26 -3.41 -5.69
C VAL A 143 15.80 -3.03 -5.86
N VAL A 144 15.33 -2.00 -5.14
CA VAL A 144 13.94 -1.51 -5.26
C VAL A 144 13.66 -0.96 -6.67
N ALA A 145 14.57 -0.18 -7.24
CA ALA A 145 14.46 0.35 -8.60
C ALA A 145 14.39 -0.77 -9.63
N THR A 146 15.31 -1.74 -9.54
CA THR A 146 15.40 -2.87 -10.46
C THR A 146 14.15 -3.75 -10.36
N PHE A 147 13.65 -4.01 -9.14
CA PHE A 147 12.40 -4.72 -8.91
C PHE A 147 11.22 -4.00 -9.59
N CYS A 148 11.11 -2.68 -9.44
CA CYS A 148 10.03 -1.91 -10.06
C CYS A 148 10.10 -1.91 -11.58
N LEU A 149 11.31 -1.82 -12.15
CA LEU A 149 11.52 -1.92 -13.60
C LEU A 149 11.18 -3.32 -14.12
N ALA A 150 11.57 -4.36 -13.40
CA ALA A 150 11.24 -5.75 -13.74
C ALA A 150 9.72 -5.98 -13.70
N VAL A 151 9.03 -5.46 -12.69
CA VAL A 151 7.56 -5.51 -12.62
C VAL A 151 6.95 -4.73 -13.79
N HIS A 152 7.47 -3.55 -14.12
CA HIS A 152 6.97 -2.73 -15.22
C HIS A 152 7.15 -3.38 -16.59
N ASN A 153 8.29 -4.01 -16.82
CA ASN A 153 8.68 -4.57 -18.11
C ASN A 153 8.34 -6.06 -18.30
N GLY A 154 7.55 -6.64 -17.38
CA GLY A 154 7.04 -8.00 -17.49
C GLY A 154 8.08 -9.07 -17.20
N GLY A 155 9.03 -8.80 -16.29
CA GLY A 155 10.00 -9.78 -15.81
C GLY A 155 11.34 -9.79 -16.55
N ASP A 156 11.61 -8.81 -17.42
CA ASP A 156 12.91 -8.68 -18.08
C ASP A 156 13.93 -8.06 -17.11
N THR A 157 14.43 -8.90 -16.20
CA THR A 157 15.38 -8.51 -15.15
C THR A 157 16.71 -8.02 -15.72
N SER A 158 17.15 -8.56 -16.86
CA SER A 158 18.37 -8.11 -17.54
C SER A 158 18.24 -6.66 -18.00
N GLU A 159 17.13 -6.32 -18.66
CA GLU A 159 16.86 -4.95 -19.06
C GLU A 159 16.64 -4.03 -17.86
N ALA A 160 15.94 -4.52 -16.84
CA ALA A 160 15.73 -3.77 -15.60
C ALA A 160 17.05 -3.39 -14.92
N VAL A 161 18.03 -4.32 -14.84
CA VAL A 161 19.37 -4.06 -14.28
C VAL A 161 20.10 -3.01 -15.10
N LYS A 162 20.07 -3.10 -16.44
CA LYS A 162 20.74 -2.11 -17.31
C LYS A 162 20.17 -0.70 -17.11
N ILE A 163 18.85 -0.58 -17.01
CA ILE A 163 18.19 0.71 -16.80
C ILE A 163 18.48 1.21 -15.37
N ALA A 164 18.38 0.36 -14.36
CA ALA A 164 18.60 0.74 -12.96
C ALA A 164 20.02 1.28 -12.74
N LYS A 165 21.04 0.64 -13.32
CA LYS A 165 22.44 1.09 -13.25
C LYS A 165 22.70 2.47 -13.87
N ARG A 166 21.78 2.98 -14.70
CA ARG A 166 21.87 4.33 -15.27
C ARG A 166 21.21 5.40 -14.40
N ILE A 167 20.58 5.01 -13.29
CA ILE A 167 19.97 5.97 -12.36
C ILE A 167 21.10 6.66 -11.60
N THR A 168 21.32 7.93 -11.91
CA THR A 168 22.28 8.81 -11.22
C THR A 168 21.61 9.65 -10.13
N LYS A 169 20.27 9.69 -10.12
CA LYS A 169 19.50 10.51 -9.22
C LYS A 169 19.59 9.98 -7.78
N PRO A 170 19.77 10.86 -6.78
CA PRO A 170 19.78 10.42 -5.39
C PRO A 170 18.41 9.89 -4.96
N HIS A 171 18.43 8.85 -4.13
CA HIS A 171 17.24 8.35 -3.46
C HIS A 171 16.92 9.20 -2.23
N ASP A 172 15.69 9.07 -1.72
CA ASP A 172 15.26 9.70 -0.48
C ASP A 172 15.82 8.93 0.73
N LYS A 173 16.78 9.56 1.44
CA LYS A 173 17.47 8.98 2.60
C LYS A 173 16.63 9.00 3.89
N SER A 174 15.42 9.56 3.86
CA SER A 174 14.57 9.67 5.06
C SER A 174 13.83 8.37 5.41
N TYR A 175 13.83 7.38 4.51
CA TYR A 175 13.13 6.11 4.68
C TYR A 175 14.07 5.06 5.31
N HIS A 176 13.63 4.43 6.39
CA HIS A 176 14.37 3.34 7.06
C HIS A 176 14.25 2.00 6.31
N GLU A 177 13.29 1.93 5.40
CA GLU A 177 13.05 0.82 4.47
C GLU A 177 14.11 0.76 3.35
N LEU A 178 14.91 1.82 3.20
CA LEU A 178 15.98 1.93 2.23
C LEU A 178 17.34 1.90 2.95
N LEU A 179 18.20 0.98 2.53
CA LEU A 179 19.58 0.87 3.02
C LEU A 179 20.49 1.91 2.35
N GLU A 180 21.66 2.14 2.94
CA GLU A 180 22.73 2.84 2.24
C GLU A 180 23.15 2.04 0.99
N PRO A 181 23.33 2.69 -0.17
CA PRO A 181 23.65 2.01 -1.42
C PRO A 181 24.95 1.20 -1.33
N GLN A 182 24.89 -0.03 -1.84
CA GLN A 182 25.99 -0.98 -1.92
C GLN A 182 26.40 -1.19 -3.38
N LEU A 183 27.67 -1.53 -3.58
CA LEU A 183 28.19 -1.86 -4.90
C LEU A 183 27.80 -3.31 -5.27
N LEU A 184 26.60 -3.49 -5.82
CA LEU A 184 26.11 -4.80 -6.24
C LEU A 184 26.49 -5.10 -7.69
N ASP A 185 27.09 -6.28 -7.91
CA ASP A 185 27.21 -6.82 -9.27
C ASP A 185 25.83 -7.19 -9.84
N SER A 186 25.77 -7.45 -11.16
CA SER A 186 24.48 -7.74 -11.81
C SER A 186 23.81 -9.02 -11.30
N ARG A 187 24.58 -10.03 -10.87
CA ARG A 187 24.04 -11.31 -10.39
C ARG A 187 23.49 -11.16 -8.97
N ALA A 188 24.24 -10.52 -8.09
CA ALA A 188 23.83 -10.19 -6.73
C ALA A 188 22.55 -9.33 -6.74
N LEU A 189 22.50 -8.32 -7.61
CA LEU A 189 21.31 -7.46 -7.78
C LEU A 189 20.09 -8.26 -8.23
N VAL A 190 20.24 -9.18 -9.19
CA VAL A 190 19.14 -10.05 -9.64
C VAL A 190 18.65 -10.96 -8.51
N ASN A 191 19.56 -11.57 -7.74
CA ASN A 191 19.20 -12.41 -6.60
C ASN A 191 18.42 -11.63 -5.54
N GLU A 192 18.86 -10.42 -5.21
CA GLU A 192 18.17 -9.55 -4.27
C GLU A 192 16.78 -9.11 -4.77
N VAL A 193 16.63 -8.88 -6.07
CA VAL A 193 15.33 -8.59 -6.70
C VAL A 193 14.38 -9.79 -6.62
N MET A 194 14.88 -11.01 -6.83
CA MET A 194 14.08 -12.23 -6.64
C MET A 194 13.69 -12.43 -5.17
N ASN A 195 14.64 -12.18 -4.25
CA ASN A 195 14.39 -12.22 -2.80
C ASN A 195 13.30 -11.21 -2.41
N LEU A 196 13.35 -9.98 -2.93
CA LEU A 196 12.31 -8.98 -2.70
C LEU A 196 10.95 -9.45 -3.25
N SER A 197 10.89 -10.00 -4.46
CA SER A 197 9.65 -10.58 -5.00
C SER A 197 9.05 -11.67 -4.10
N ALA A 198 9.89 -12.55 -3.56
CA ALA A 198 9.47 -13.57 -2.61
C ALA A 198 8.93 -12.94 -1.31
N SER A 199 9.62 -11.94 -0.75
CA SER A 199 9.15 -11.21 0.45
C SER A 199 7.80 -10.52 0.21
N VAL A 200 7.59 -9.87 -0.93
CA VAL A 200 6.29 -9.22 -1.25
C VAL A 200 5.15 -10.25 -1.32
N LYS A 201 5.39 -11.40 -1.97
CA LYS A 201 4.40 -12.49 -2.04
C LYS A 201 4.11 -13.10 -0.66
N GLN A 202 5.13 -13.23 0.19
CA GLN A 202 4.98 -13.71 1.56
C GLN A 202 4.14 -12.73 2.40
N GLU A 203 4.42 -11.42 2.34
CA GLU A 203 3.63 -10.42 3.06
C GLU A 203 2.19 -10.36 2.58
N LEU A 204 1.96 -10.48 1.27
CA LEU A 204 0.60 -10.61 0.74
C LEU A 204 -0.14 -11.82 1.33
N SER A 205 0.54 -12.97 1.47
CA SER A 205 -0.05 -14.16 2.10
C SER A 205 -0.39 -13.93 3.58
N ARG A 206 0.50 -13.26 4.33
CA ARG A 206 0.28 -12.92 5.74
C ARG A 206 -0.89 -11.94 5.92
N MET A 207 -1.07 -11.01 4.98
CA MET A 207 -2.22 -10.10 4.96
C MET A 207 -3.56 -10.79 4.72
N THR A 208 -3.55 -12.05 4.26
CA THR A 208 -4.75 -12.87 4.03
C THR A 208 -4.91 -14.01 5.03
N ASP A 209 -4.12 -14.02 6.11
CA ASP A 209 -4.09 -15.08 7.11
C ASP A 209 -4.42 -14.52 8.50
N GLU A 210 -5.50 -15.01 9.09
CA GLU A 210 -6.04 -14.53 10.38
C GLU A 210 -5.03 -14.71 11.53
N TYR A 211 -4.17 -15.72 11.48
CA TYR A 211 -3.11 -15.92 12.47
C TYR A 211 -2.08 -14.78 12.41
N TYR A 212 -1.58 -14.45 11.22
CA TYR A 212 -0.58 -13.38 11.11
C TYR A 212 -1.18 -11.99 11.37
N VAL A 213 -2.42 -11.76 10.93
CA VAL A 213 -3.13 -10.50 11.18
C VAL A 213 -3.37 -10.30 12.69
N SER A 214 -3.84 -11.32 13.40
CA SER A 214 -4.06 -11.24 14.85
C SER A 214 -2.77 -11.01 15.66
N LYS A 215 -1.63 -11.50 15.17
CA LYS A 215 -0.33 -11.31 15.81
C LYS A 215 0.29 -9.94 15.56
N ALA A 216 -0.14 -9.21 14.53
CA ALA A 216 0.49 -7.94 14.14
C ALA A 216 0.53 -6.91 15.28
N MET A 217 -0.55 -6.84 16.08
CA MET A 217 -0.66 -5.89 17.20
C MET A 217 -0.42 -6.52 18.59
N ALA A 218 -0.04 -7.80 18.66
CA ALA A 218 0.06 -8.55 19.91
C ALA A 218 1.08 -7.96 20.92
N LYS A 219 2.11 -7.26 20.43
CA LYS A 219 3.12 -6.58 21.28
C LYS A 219 2.62 -5.26 21.89
N TYR A 220 1.37 -4.87 21.62
CA TYR A 220 0.81 -3.57 22.04
C TYR A 220 -0.47 -3.78 22.87
N PRO A 221 -0.36 -3.94 24.20
CA PRO A 221 -1.48 -4.35 25.07
C PRO A 221 -2.69 -3.40 25.06
N LYS A 222 -2.50 -2.14 24.66
CA LYS A 222 -3.58 -1.13 24.54
C LYS A 222 -4.29 -1.15 23.19
N ALA A 223 -3.77 -1.89 22.21
CA ALA A 223 -4.38 -2.02 20.90
C ALA A 223 -5.56 -3.02 20.96
N PRO A 224 -6.64 -2.78 20.22
CA PRO A 224 -7.70 -3.78 20.09
C PRO A 224 -7.15 -5.03 19.40
N TYR A 225 -7.63 -6.20 19.84
CA TYR A 225 -7.44 -7.43 19.08
C TYR A 225 -8.19 -7.33 17.75
N SER A 226 -7.57 -7.79 16.66
CA SER A 226 -8.20 -7.90 15.35
C SER A 226 -7.53 -8.98 14.52
N ASP A 227 -8.32 -9.94 14.04
CA ASP A 227 -8.00 -10.95 13.03
C ASP A 227 -8.63 -10.59 11.66
N MET A 228 -8.99 -9.33 11.46
CA MET A 228 -9.74 -8.86 10.30
C MET A 228 -8.99 -9.12 8.97
N VAL A 229 -9.37 -10.20 8.29
CA VAL A 229 -8.99 -10.48 6.91
C VAL A 229 -10.18 -10.21 6.00
N PHE A 230 -10.09 -9.16 5.19
CA PHE A 230 -11.17 -8.76 4.27
C PHE A 230 -10.77 -8.79 2.77
N ILE A 231 -9.52 -9.15 2.46
CA ILE A 231 -9.03 -9.30 1.07
C ILE A 231 -9.57 -10.63 0.51
N PRO A 232 -10.43 -10.61 -0.53
CA PRO A 232 -10.95 -11.85 -1.11
C PRO A 232 -9.87 -12.62 -1.88
N LEU A 233 -10.01 -13.94 -2.00
CA LEU A 233 -9.07 -14.81 -2.73
C LEU A 233 -8.84 -14.33 -4.18
N ALA A 234 -9.90 -13.93 -4.89
CA ALA A 234 -9.79 -13.41 -6.24
C ALA A 234 -8.89 -12.17 -6.34
N LEU A 235 -8.94 -11.30 -5.32
CA LEU A 235 -8.08 -10.12 -5.25
C LEU A 235 -6.65 -10.51 -4.89
N TYR A 236 -6.46 -11.42 -3.94
CA TYR A 236 -5.15 -11.99 -3.62
C TYR A 236 -4.44 -12.53 -4.87
N LEU A 237 -5.12 -13.36 -5.67
CA LEU A 237 -4.56 -13.93 -6.91
C LEU A 237 -4.22 -12.85 -7.94
N ARG A 238 -5.06 -11.82 -8.07
CA ARG A 238 -4.76 -10.67 -8.96
C ARG A 238 -3.52 -9.90 -8.50
N VAL A 239 -3.38 -9.65 -7.21
CA VAL A 239 -2.22 -8.93 -6.65
C VAL A 239 -0.95 -9.75 -6.81
N ARG A 240 -1.01 -11.06 -6.53
CA ARG A 240 0.10 -11.98 -6.71
C ARG A 240 0.64 -11.95 -8.14
N ARG A 241 -0.26 -11.95 -9.14
CA ARG A 241 0.08 -11.87 -10.56
C ARG A 241 0.82 -10.59 -10.96
N ILE A 242 0.69 -9.50 -10.21
CA ILE A 242 1.48 -8.28 -10.44
C ILE A 242 2.98 -8.59 -10.34
N PHE A 243 3.37 -9.43 -9.39
CA PHE A 243 4.77 -9.66 -9.01
C PHE A 243 5.37 -10.98 -9.49
N GLU A 244 4.55 -11.90 -10.02
CA GLU A 244 4.98 -13.23 -10.51
C GLU A 244 6.05 -13.15 -11.61
N CYS A 245 5.95 -12.17 -12.51
CA CYS A 245 6.90 -11.99 -13.61
C CYS A 245 8.38 -11.85 -13.19
N VAL A 246 8.66 -11.38 -11.97
CA VAL A 246 10.04 -11.19 -11.50
C VAL A 246 10.76 -12.51 -11.24
N GLY A 247 10.03 -13.60 -10.95
CA GLY A 247 10.59 -14.93 -10.67
C GLY A 247 10.44 -15.94 -11.81
N GLU A 248 9.43 -15.76 -12.66
CA GLU A 248 9.13 -16.71 -13.76
C GLU A 248 9.85 -16.36 -15.07
N GLY A 249 10.56 -15.23 -15.09
CA GLY A 249 11.24 -14.70 -16.26
C GLY A 249 10.32 -13.89 -17.16
N LYS A 250 10.90 -13.36 -18.24
CA LYS A 250 10.22 -12.46 -19.17
C LYS A 250 8.96 -13.09 -19.76
N GLU A 251 7.82 -12.46 -19.52
CA GLU A 251 6.54 -12.86 -20.10
C GLU A 251 6.59 -12.75 -21.64
N ARG A 252 6.29 -13.85 -22.34
CA ARG A 252 6.32 -13.89 -23.81
C ARG A 252 5.33 -12.87 -24.40
N GLY A 253 5.81 -12.03 -25.30
CA GLY A 253 4.99 -11.01 -25.98
C GLY A 253 4.63 -9.81 -25.10
N PHE A 254 5.13 -9.71 -23.86
CA PHE A 254 4.89 -8.54 -23.03
C PHE A 254 5.67 -7.34 -23.58
N VAL A 255 4.95 -6.27 -23.87
CA VAL A 255 5.52 -4.98 -24.28
C VAL A 255 5.21 -3.97 -23.20
N ALA A 256 6.26 -3.45 -22.56
CA ALA A 256 6.11 -2.45 -21.50
C ALA A 256 5.52 -1.14 -22.05
N LYS A 257 4.61 -0.53 -21.27
CA LYS A 257 4.01 0.75 -21.63
C LYS A 257 5.09 1.80 -21.86
N GLN A 258 5.06 2.41 -23.04
CA GLN A 258 5.89 3.57 -23.33
C GLN A 258 5.13 4.85 -22.96
N GLY A 259 5.85 5.80 -22.35
CA GLY A 259 5.31 7.11 -21.97
C GLY A 259 4.74 7.21 -20.55
N ARG A 260 4.34 8.43 -20.17
CA ARG A 260 3.92 8.77 -18.79
C ARG A 260 2.41 8.76 -18.56
N LYS A 261 1.60 8.61 -19.61
CA LYS A 261 0.14 8.76 -19.51
C LYS A 261 -0.49 7.49 -18.97
N ILE A 262 -1.27 7.62 -17.89
CA ILE A 262 -2.06 6.52 -17.33
C ILE A 262 -3.35 6.37 -18.13
N ASN A 263 -3.70 5.12 -18.49
CA ASN A 263 -5.00 4.80 -19.03
C ASN A 263 -5.93 4.47 -17.85
N HIS A 264 -6.73 5.45 -17.42
CA HIS A 264 -7.57 5.30 -16.23
C HIS A 264 -8.69 4.27 -16.39
N GLU A 265 -9.19 4.05 -17.61
CA GLU A 265 -10.18 3.00 -17.88
C GLU A 265 -9.57 1.62 -17.58
N LEU A 266 -8.40 1.33 -18.16
CA LEU A 266 -7.68 0.09 -17.93
C LEU A 266 -7.21 -0.06 -16.47
N LEU A 267 -6.82 1.04 -15.83
CA LEU A 267 -6.42 1.05 -14.43
C LEU A 267 -7.59 0.72 -13.50
N SER A 268 -8.79 1.24 -13.79
CA SER A 268 -10.00 1.03 -12.98
C SER A 268 -10.49 -0.42 -13.00
N ILE A 269 -10.38 -1.11 -14.14
CA ILE A 269 -10.75 -2.53 -14.29
C ILE A 269 -9.64 -3.50 -13.84
N GLY A 270 -8.45 -2.96 -13.52
CA GLY A 270 -7.32 -3.74 -13.02
C GLY A 270 -6.54 -4.48 -14.10
N SER A 271 -6.42 -3.88 -15.29
CA SER A 271 -5.52 -4.38 -16.33
C SER A 271 -4.10 -4.54 -15.78
N LEU A 272 -3.55 -5.75 -15.87
CA LEU A 272 -2.26 -6.09 -15.28
C LEU A 272 -1.14 -5.14 -15.73
N HIS A 273 -1.11 -4.83 -17.02
CA HIS A 273 -0.13 -3.93 -17.61
C HIS A 273 -0.22 -2.50 -17.04
N GLU A 274 -1.44 -1.96 -16.91
CA GLU A 274 -1.65 -0.61 -16.41
C GLU A 274 -1.40 -0.52 -14.89
N VAL A 275 -1.77 -1.57 -14.14
CA VAL A 275 -1.48 -1.69 -12.72
C VAL A 275 0.03 -1.76 -12.47
N ARG A 276 0.78 -2.60 -13.22
CA ARG A 276 2.25 -2.69 -13.12
C ARG A 276 2.93 -1.36 -13.46
N HIS A 277 2.47 -0.69 -14.52
CA HIS A 277 2.97 0.64 -14.89
C HIS A 277 2.73 1.68 -13.78
N THR A 278 1.50 1.74 -13.25
CA THR A 278 1.16 2.70 -12.20
C THR A 278 1.89 2.40 -10.89
N PHE A 279 2.01 1.12 -10.52
CA PHE A 279 2.80 0.67 -9.37
C PHE A 279 4.24 1.13 -9.48
N ALA A 280 4.91 0.83 -10.60
CA ALA A 280 6.31 1.22 -10.80
C ALA A 280 6.49 2.73 -10.70
N ARG A 281 5.59 3.51 -11.30
CA ARG A 281 5.62 4.98 -11.22
C ARG A 281 5.50 5.48 -9.78
N VAL A 282 4.54 4.95 -9.01
CA VAL A 282 4.34 5.32 -7.59
C VAL A 282 5.60 5.05 -6.78
N VAL A 283 6.21 3.88 -6.95
CA VAL A 283 7.43 3.52 -6.20
C VAL A 283 8.61 4.38 -6.64
N PHE A 284 8.84 4.58 -7.94
CA PHE A 284 9.92 5.44 -8.44
C PHE A 284 9.79 6.87 -7.95
N ASP A 285 8.61 7.47 -8.00
CA ASP A 285 8.36 8.83 -7.51
C ASP A 285 8.50 8.94 -5.98
N THR A 286 8.42 7.81 -5.27
CA THR A 286 8.65 7.73 -3.82
C THR A 286 10.13 7.60 -3.49
N VAL A 287 10.84 6.64 -4.09
CA VAL A 287 12.25 6.35 -3.80
C VAL A 287 13.17 7.42 -4.39
N TYR A 288 12.85 7.95 -5.57
CA TYR A 288 13.65 8.94 -6.29
C TYR A 288 12.80 10.20 -6.60
N PRO A 289 12.46 11.03 -5.59
CA PRO A 289 11.53 12.15 -5.75
C PRO A 289 12.09 13.25 -6.67
N LEU A 290 11.25 13.84 -7.54
CA LEU A 290 11.66 14.86 -8.53
C LEU A 290 12.23 16.14 -7.92
N ASN A 291 11.76 16.53 -6.73
CA ASN A 291 12.23 17.71 -6.03
C ASN A 291 12.70 17.29 -4.63
N GLN A 292 14.01 17.19 -4.43
CA GLN A 292 14.58 17.19 -3.09
C GLN A 292 14.53 18.65 -2.62
N LYS A 293 13.62 18.97 -1.68
CA LYS A 293 13.78 20.19 -0.89
C LYS A 293 14.95 19.91 0.05
N TYR A 294 16.13 20.40 -0.32
CA TYR A 294 17.25 20.54 0.60
C TYR A 294 16.91 21.56 1.69
#